data_AF-A0AAP9J317-F1
#
_entry.id   AF-A0AAP9J317-F1
#
_cell.length_a   1.000
_cell.length_b   1.000
_cell.length_c   1.000
_cell.angle_alpha   90.00
_cell.angle_beta   90.00
_cell.angle_gamma   90.00
#
_symmetry.space_group_name_H-M   'P 1'
#
loop_
_entity.id
_entity.type
_entity.pdbx_description
1 polymer ?
#
loop_
_entity_poly.entity_id
_entity_poly.type
_entity_poly.pdbx_seq_one_letter_code
_entity_poly.pdbx_strand_id
1 'polypeptide(L)'
;MANLFLNKTVSVMLISFALVGLLGLGNGADQVVEQMRQEVVTHAEKELRVPTYDSIVYTPLWVEYLKGQPNDGKKVIGMFGPSTVFGTTVKKGENTSAGVLQVHMKDSRVVNLGIAGGRFTETYALLASMIDNVDYVVYEINYGIAVVSDNEPNVIVYPSLVEKLDQNIPRSWLDDFPDKNRQSLPSDTHNWVTSHFLNKWTLYHDRDAISYRLFKTRTPTEKIRREIQKKENEKKGIKESYTPMYTAYDKLKDAQKEGIDKHYKELYRWNKPFDKDNSFGLFMIEKTLDLLQEHDKKAVFYSAPLDKEHIAKKKLFNWNEYTKVMGAYQKLIESKGYPYIEFNKDKDNTIPHEYYRDPAHLIDKGNKMFGEILYKRLKDYGITTP
;
A
#
# COMPACT_ATOMS: atom_id res chain seq x y z
N MET A 1 -26.35 -47.47 -23.86
CA MET A 1 -25.40 -46.36 -23.63
C MET A 1 -25.30 -45.55 -24.92
N ALA A 2 -25.96 -44.40 -24.98
CA ALA A 2 -25.95 -43.54 -26.17
C ALA A 2 -24.62 -42.76 -26.22
N ASN A 3 -23.84 -42.99 -27.27
CA ASN A 3 -22.65 -42.22 -27.57
C ASN A 3 -23.06 -40.76 -27.87
N LEU A 4 -22.76 -39.86 -26.94
CA LEU A 4 -22.89 -38.42 -27.12
C LEU A 4 -21.72 -37.91 -27.98
N PHE A 5 -21.64 -38.34 -29.24
CA PHE A 5 -20.83 -37.63 -30.22
C PHE A 5 -21.60 -36.38 -30.63
N LEU A 6 -21.35 -35.25 -29.96
CA LEU A 6 -21.80 -33.97 -30.48
C LEU A 6 -21.29 -33.84 -31.92
N ASN A 7 -22.23 -33.60 -32.84
CA ASN A 7 -21.92 -33.34 -34.24
C ASN A 7 -20.86 -32.22 -34.30
N LYS A 8 -19.76 -32.43 -35.04
CA LYS A 8 -18.62 -31.48 -35.12
C LYS A 8 -19.11 -30.05 -35.38
N THR A 9 -20.15 -29.88 -36.19
CA THR A 9 -20.76 -28.58 -36.49
C THR A 9 -21.42 -27.93 -35.26
N VAL A 10 -22.09 -28.70 -34.40
CA VAL A 10 -22.70 -28.21 -33.16
C VAL A 10 -21.61 -27.85 -32.14
N SER A 11 -20.55 -28.66 -32.03
CA SER A 11 -19.40 -28.35 -31.18
C SER A 11 -18.69 -27.06 -31.65
N VAL A 12 -18.46 -26.90 -32.94
CA VAL A 12 -17.87 -25.68 -33.53
C VAL A 12 -18.77 -24.47 -33.30
N MET A 13 -20.09 -24.61 -33.47
CA MET A 13 -21.03 -23.53 -33.16
C MET A 13 -21.03 -23.15 -31.68
N LEU A 14 -21.08 -24.12 -30.75
CA LEU A 14 -21.04 -23.83 -29.31
C LEU A 14 -19.72 -23.16 -28.90
N ILE A 15 -18.59 -23.61 -29.43
CA ILE A 15 -17.30 -22.96 -29.22
C ILE A 15 -17.32 -21.53 -29.80
N SER A 16 -17.86 -21.35 -31.00
CA SER A 16 -17.96 -20.03 -31.63
C SER A 16 -18.87 -19.08 -30.84
N PHE A 17 -20.03 -19.55 -30.35
CA PHE A 17 -20.91 -18.78 -29.49
C PHE A 17 -20.27 -18.45 -28.14
N ALA A 18 -19.53 -19.39 -27.55
CA ALA A 18 -18.76 -19.14 -26.33
C ALA A 18 -17.66 -18.09 -26.57
N LEU A 19 -16.94 -18.16 -27.70
CA LEU A 19 -15.93 -17.17 -28.08
C LEU A 19 -16.56 -15.79 -28.34
N VAL A 20 -17.66 -15.71 -29.09
CA VAL A 20 -18.40 -14.46 -29.33
C VAL A 20 -18.96 -13.89 -28.02
N GLY A 21 -19.47 -14.74 -27.13
CA GLY A 21 -19.93 -14.35 -25.80
C GLY A 21 -18.79 -13.81 -24.93
N LEU A 22 -17.62 -14.46 -24.94
CA LEU A 22 -16.42 -14.01 -24.24
C LEU A 22 -15.89 -12.70 -24.81
N LEU A 23 -15.94 -12.51 -26.13
CA LEU A 23 -15.58 -11.24 -26.79
C LEU A 23 -16.54 -10.11 -26.40
N GLY A 24 -17.85 -10.39 -26.39
CA GLY A 24 -18.86 -9.43 -25.94
C GLY A 24 -18.69 -9.04 -24.47
N LEU A 25 -18.41 -10.01 -23.59
CA LEU A 25 -18.09 -9.77 -22.18
C LEU A 25 -16.76 -9.02 -22.02
N GLY A 26 -15.76 -9.31 -22.86
CA GLY A 26 -14.49 -8.60 -22.89
C GLY A 26 -14.66 -7.11 -23.22
N ASN A 27 -15.34 -6.79 -24.32
CA ASN A 27 -15.60 -5.40 -24.71
C ASN A 27 -16.39 -4.64 -23.65
N GLY A 28 -17.38 -5.28 -23.03
CA GLY A 28 -18.14 -4.69 -21.93
C GLY A 28 -17.29 -4.44 -20.68
N ALA A 29 -16.38 -5.37 -20.36
CA ALA A 29 -15.43 -5.21 -19.27
C ALA A 29 -14.44 -4.07 -19.53
N ASP A 30 -13.90 -3.94 -20.75
CA ASP A 30 -12.99 -2.85 -21.14
C ASP A 30 -13.63 -1.48 -20.90
N GLN A 31 -14.89 -1.30 -21.31
CA GLN A 31 -15.62 -0.05 -21.09
C GLN A 31 -15.81 0.26 -19.60
N VAL A 32 -16.13 -0.76 -18.79
CA VAL A 32 -16.30 -0.61 -17.35
C VAL A 32 -14.98 -0.21 -16.68
N VAL A 33 -13.90 -0.89 -17.05
CA VAL A 33 -12.57 -0.63 -16.50
C VAL A 33 -12.09 0.76 -16.88
N GLU A 34 -12.31 1.18 -18.13
CA GLU A 34 -11.92 2.51 -18.58
C GLU A 34 -12.70 3.61 -17.85
N GLN A 35 -14.02 3.45 -17.67
CA GLN A 35 -14.80 4.39 -16.85
C GLN A 35 -14.26 4.48 -15.42
N MET A 36 -13.93 3.35 -14.80
CA MET A 36 -13.34 3.33 -13.46
C MET A 36 -11.96 3.98 -13.43
N ARG A 37 -11.13 3.73 -14.45
CA ARG A 37 -9.81 4.37 -14.59
C ARG A 37 -9.97 5.88 -14.63
N GLN A 38 -10.90 6.42 -15.43
CA GLN A 38 -11.18 7.85 -15.51
C GLN A 38 -11.69 8.44 -14.18
N GLU A 39 -12.57 7.72 -13.47
CA GLU A 39 -13.02 8.10 -12.12
C GLU A 39 -11.83 8.17 -11.13
N VAL A 40 -10.93 7.18 -11.17
CA VAL A 40 -9.73 7.11 -10.33
C VAL A 40 -8.77 8.24 -10.67
N VAL A 41 -8.50 8.48 -11.95
CA VAL A 41 -7.58 9.54 -12.42
C VAL A 41 -8.09 10.90 -12.00
N THR A 42 -9.37 11.21 -12.28
CA THR A 42 -9.99 12.48 -11.89
C THR A 42 -9.88 12.72 -10.38
N HIS A 43 -10.07 11.67 -9.58
CA HIS A 43 -9.89 11.76 -8.14
C HIS A 43 -8.41 11.94 -7.75
N ALA A 44 -7.51 11.14 -8.31
CA ALA A 44 -6.10 11.10 -7.94
C ALA A 44 -5.34 12.36 -8.38
N GLU A 45 -5.71 13.00 -9.47
CA GLU A 45 -5.15 14.30 -9.86
C GLU A 45 -5.55 15.41 -8.89
N LYS A 46 -6.78 15.35 -8.37
CA LYS A 46 -7.28 16.34 -7.42
C LYS A 46 -6.78 16.10 -5.99
N GLU A 47 -6.84 14.86 -5.53
CA GLU A 47 -6.56 14.49 -4.14
C GLU A 47 -5.13 13.94 -3.96
N LEU A 48 -4.34 13.84 -5.04
CA LEU A 48 -2.98 13.30 -5.05
C LEU A 48 -2.89 11.93 -4.37
N ARG A 49 -3.88 11.06 -4.61
CA ARG A 49 -3.95 9.65 -4.20
C ARG A 49 -5.21 9.01 -4.76
N VAL A 50 -5.25 7.69 -4.87
CA VAL A 50 -6.46 6.97 -5.26
C VAL A 50 -7.54 7.01 -4.17
N PRO A 51 -8.83 6.78 -4.51
CA PRO A 51 -9.91 6.77 -3.52
C PRO A 51 -9.66 5.79 -2.35
N THR A 52 -9.94 6.26 -1.12
CA THR A 52 -9.55 5.57 0.12
C THR A 52 -10.34 4.31 0.45
N TYR A 53 -11.53 4.15 -0.11
CA TYR A 53 -12.44 3.06 0.26
C TYR A 53 -12.04 1.71 -0.37
N ASP A 54 -11.20 1.70 -1.40
CA ASP A 54 -10.53 0.49 -1.87
C ASP A 54 -9.24 0.73 -2.68
N SER A 55 -8.22 1.30 -2.02
CA SER A 55 -6.96 1.67 -2.67
C SER A 55 -6.27 0.52 -3.41
N ILE A 56 -6.43 -0.72 -2.94
CA ILE A 56 -5.80 -1.91 -3.54
C ILE A 56 -6.32 -2.20 -4.95
N VAL A 57 -7.62 -1.92 -5.20
CA VAL A 57 -8.23 -2.07 -6.52
C VAL A 57 -7.79 -0.94 -7.45
N TYR A 58 -7.65 0.27 -6.92
CA TYR A 58 -7.45 1.48 -7.71
C TYR A 58 -5.99 1.83 -7.99
N THR A 59 -5.06 1.42 -7.12
CA THR A 59 -3.63 1.70 -7.30
C THR A 59 -3.10 1.16 -8.64
N PRO A 60 -3.41 -0.08 -9.08
CA PRO A 60 -2.99 -0.55 -10.41
C PRO A 60 -3.48 0.33 -11.56
N LEU A 61 -4.76 0.72 -11.55
CA LEU A 61 -5.34 1.58 -12.60
C LEU A 61 -4.63 2.94 -12.66
N TRP A 62 -4.27 3.48 -11.49
CA TRP A 62 -3.52 4.72 -11.39
C TRP A 62 -2.07 4.57 -11.88
N VAL A 63 -1.38 3.49 -11.50
CA VAL A 63 -0.02 3.17 -11.98
C VAL A 63 0.01 3.06 -13.49
N GLU A 64 -0.90 2.30 -14.09
CA GLU A 64 -0.99 2.17 -15.55
C GLU A 64 -1.22 3.51 -16.24
N TYR A 65 -2.13 4.34 -15.70
CA TYR A 65 -2.36 5.68 -16.23
C TYR A 65 -1.08 6.52 -16.20
N LEU A 66 -0.34 6.51 -15.08
CA LEU A 66 0.91 7.25 -14.92
C LEU A 66 1.98 6.78 -15.92
N LYS A 67 2.13 5.47 -16.10
CA LYS A 67 3.08 4.87 -17.06
C LYS A 67 2.75 5.23 -18.51
N GLY A 68 1.46 5.40 -18.81
CA GLY A 68 0.99 5.79 -20.14
C GLY A 68 1.09 7.29 -20.45
N GLN A 69 1.42 8.14 -19.47
CA GLN A 69 1.55 9.58 -19.72
C GLN A 69 2.85 9.90 -20.46
N PRO A 70 2.82 10.80 -21.46
CA PRO A 70 4.04 11.31 -22.06
C PRO A 70 4.87 12.05 -21.01
N ASN A 71 6.19 11.98 -21.14
CA ASN A 71 7.08 12.77 -20.31
C ASN A 71 6.87 14.26 -20.62
N ASP A 72 6.38 15.03 -19.65
CA ASP A 72 6.13 16.46 -19.75
C ASP A 72 7.37 17.31 -19.42
N GLY A 73 8.53 16.65 -19.26
CA GLY A 73 9.81 17.27 -18.91
C GLY A 73 9.97 17.55 -17.42
N LYS A 74 8.96 17.27 -16.59
CA LYS A 74 9.05 17.47 -15.14
C LYS A 74 9.67 16.27 -14.45
N LYS A 75 10.49 16.55 -13.44
CA LYS A 75 10.96 15.53 -12.50
C LYS A 75 9.77 14.93 -11.75
N VAL A 76 9.76 13.60 -11.59
CA VAL A 76 8.74 12.85 -10.87
C VAL A 76 9.29 12.38 -9.53
N ILE A 77 8.62 12.75 -8.44
CA ILE A 77 8.93 12.34 -7.08
C ILE A 77 7.85 11.35 -6.65
N GLY A 78 8.23 10.08 -6.49
CA GLY A 78 7.35 9.05 -5.95
C GLY A 78 7.45 8.98 -4.43
N MET A 79 6.31 9.14 -3.74
CA MET A 79 6.22 8.90 -2.30
C MET A 79 5.68 7.49 -2.03
N PHE A 80 6.48 6.65 -1.37
CA PHE A 80 6.19 5.24 -1.13
C PHE A 80 6.12 4.94 0.37
N GLY A 81 5.20 4.07 0.76
CA GLY A 81 5.04 3.63 2.14
C GLY A 81 3.62 3.17 2.45
N PRO A 82 3.28 2.96 3.73
CA PRO A 82 2.00 2.38 4.12
C PRO A 82 0.89 3.46 4.23
N SER A 83 -0.10 3.21 5.10
CA SER A 83 -1.31 4.03 5.29
C SER A 83 -1.05 5.48 5.74
N THR A 84 0.07 5.74 6.38
CA THR A 84 0.58 7.07 6.78
C THR A 84 0.96 7.92 5.57
N VAL A 85 1.69 7.34 4.59
CA VAL A 85 1.99 7.99 3.30
C VAL A 85 0.72 8.18 2.47
N PHE A 86 -0.10 7.14 2.39
CA PHE A 86 -1.40 7.20 1.72
C PHE A 86 -2.33 8.27 2.33
N GLY A 87 -2.20 8.50 3.64
CA GLY A 87 -2.98 9.46 4.40
C GLY A 87 -4.39 8.97 4.75
N THR A 88 -4.58 7.71 5.12
CA THR A 88 -5.93 7.12 5.41
C THR A 88 -6.79 7.96 6.37
N THR A 89 -6.15 8.69 7.28
CA THR A 89 -6.76 9.55 8.31
C THR A 89 -6.77 11.03 7.95
N VAL A 90 -6.22 11.39 6.79
CA VAL A 90 -6.22 12.73 6.22
C VAL A 90 -7.44 12.86 5.32
N LYS A 91 -8.28 13.87 5.56
CA LYS A 91 -9.50 14.15 4.82
C LYS A 91 -9.21 14.73 3.44
N LYS A 92 -8.27 15.68 3.31
CA LYS A 92 -7.97 16.35 2.05
C LYS A 92 -6.59 15.97 1.50
N GLY A 93 -6.51 15.68 0.20
CA GLY A 93 -5.27 15.39 -0.51
C GLY A 93 -4.16 16.42 -0.31
N GLU A 94 -4.52 17.71 -0.37
CA GLU A 94 -3.60 18.85 -0.17
C GLU A 94 -2.89 18.84 1.20
N ASN A 95 -3.45 18.15 2.20
CA ASN A 95 -2.89 18.03 3.55
C ASN A 95 -2.05 16.76 3.74
N THR A 96 -2.01 15.87 2.75
CA THR A 96 -1.08 14.74 2.74
C THR A 96 0.36 15.25 2.55
N SER A 97 1.36 14.45 2.91
CA SER A 97 2.76 14.85 2.73
C SER A 97 3.05 15.09 1.24
N ALA A 98 2.51 14.26 0.35
CA ALA A 98 2.58 14.44 -1.10
C ALA A 98 1.92 15.76 -1.55
N GLY A 99 0.74 16.07 -1.00
CA GLY A 99 0.05 17.33 -1.27
C GLY A 99 0.86 18.56 -0.87
N VAL A 100 1.47 18.54 0.32
CA VAL A 100 2.33 19.63 0.77
C VAL A 100 3.58 19.76 -0.11
N LEU A 101 4.24 18.64 -0.45
CA LEU A 101 5.38 18.66 -1.35
C LEU A 101 5.00 19.21 -2.73
N GLN A 102 3.85 18.81 -3.30
CA GLN A 102 3.39 19.28 -4.60
C GLN A 102 3.15 20.80 -4.64
N VAL A 103 2.66 21.39 -3.54
CA VAL A 103 2.46 22.84 -3.41
C VAL A 103 3.79 23.60 -3.50
N HIS A 104 4.85 23.05 -2.91
CA HIS A 104 6.18 23.65 -2.90
C HIS A 104 7.02 23.34 -4.14
N MET A 105 6.80 22.20 -4.79
CA MET A 105 7.59 21.70 -5.91
C MET A 105 6.83 21.85 -7.24
N LYS A 106 6.54 23.08 -7.65
CA LYS A 106 5.68 23.38 -8.82
C LYS A 106 6.27 22.93 -10.16
N ASP A 107 7.59 22.89 -10.24
CA ASP A 107 8.34 22.46 -11.42
C ASP A 107 8.55 20.94 -11.46
N SER A 108 7.97 20.21 -10.50
CA SER A 108 8.02 18.76 -10.41
C SER A 108 6.63 18.17 -10.23
N ARG A 109 6.51 16.88 -10.50
CA ARG A 109 5.30 16.09 -10.25
C ARG A 109 5.53 15.23 -9.01
N VAL A 110 4.74 15.44 -7.97
CA VAL A 110 4.76 14.61 -6.76
C VAL A 110 3.61 13.63 -6.83
N VAL A 111 3.92 12.35 -6.76
CA VAL A 111 2.94 11.27 -6.86
C VAL A 111 2.90 10.53 -5.52
N ASN A 112 1.71 10.46 -4.92
CA ASN A 112 1.49 9.60 -3.76
C ASN A 112 1.25 8.16 -4.24
N LEU A 113 2.21 7.30 -3.93
CA LEU A 113 2.18 5.86 -4.18
C LEU A 113 2.17 5.11 -2.83
N GLY A 114 1.55 5.69 -1.80
CA GLY A 114 1.28 5.04 -0.53
C GLY A 114 0.19 3.97 -0.66
N ILE A 115 0.30 2.90 0.14
CA ILE A 115 -0.66 1.79 0.14
C ILE A 115 -1.25 1.61 1.55
N ALA A 116 -2.56 1.77 1.68
CA ALA A 116 -3.23 1.52 2.96
C ALA A 116 -3.07 0.05 3.40
N GLY A 117 -2.36 -0.16 4.51
CA GLY A 117 -2.07 -1.50 5.06
C GLY A 117 -1.10 -2.34 4.21
N GLY A 118 -0.40 -1.74 3.24
CA GLY A 118 0.65 -2.41 2.48
C GLY A 118 1.88 -2.67 3.37
N ARG A 119 2.57 -3.79 3.14
CA ARG A 119 3.84 -4.12 3.80
C ARG A 119 5.02 -3.71 2.92
N PHE A 120 6.24 -3.97 3.39
CA PHE A 120 7.43 -3.72 2.58
C PHE A 120 7.42 -4.49 1.26
N THR A 121 6.83 -5.69 1.22
CA THR A 121 6.67 -6.46 0.00
C THR A 121 5.78 -5.79 -1.06
N GLU A 122 4.58 -5.32 -0.68
CA GLU A 122 3.72 -4.59 -1.63
C GLU A 122 4.31 -3.24 -2.02
N THR A 123 4.98 -2.58 -1.09
CA THR A 123 5.61 -1.28 -1.35
C THR A 123 6.80 -1.43 -2.28
N TYR A 124 7.58 -2.51 -2.14
CA TYR A 124 8.61 -2.91 -3.11
C TYR A 124 8.01 -3.18 -4.49
N ALA A 125 6.95 -3.98 -4.58
CA ALA A 125 6.28 -4.27 -5.85
C ALA A 125 5.77 -2.99 -6.52
N LEU A 126 5.20 -2.06 -5.75
CA LEU A 126 4.77 -0.78 -6.30
C LEU A 126 5.94 0.08 -6.79
N LEU A 127 7.03 0.17 -6.02
CA LEU A 127 8.25 0.84 -6.47
C LEU A 127 8.82 0.23 -7.74
N ALA A 128 8.99 -1.10 -7.78
CA ALA A 128 9.51 -1.82 -8.95
C ALA A 128 8.67 -1.56 -10.21
N SER A 129 7.34 -1.51 -10.09
CA SER A 129 6.46 -1.21 -11.23
C SER A 129 6.59 0.20 -11.80
N MET A 130 7.08 1.13 -10.98
CA MET A 130 7.18 2.57 -11.25
C MET A 130 8.63 3.06 -11.34
N ILE A 131 9.62 2.16 -11.22
CA ILE A 131 11.03 2.53 -11.03
C ILE A 131 11.54 3.41 -12.16
N ASP A 132 11.17 3.09 -13.41
CA ASP A 132 11.58 3.85 -14.60
C ASP A 132 10.77 5.13 -14.80
N ASN A 133 9.67 5.32 -14.06
CA ASN A 133 8.77 6.47 -14.16
C ASN A 133 8.94 7.47 -13.02
N VAL A 134 9.88 7.23 -12.10
CA VAL A 134 10.23 8.15 -11.01
C VAL A 134 11.69 8.57 -11.11
N ASP A 135 11.96 9.84 -10.85
CA ASP A 135 13.34 10.38 -10.80
C ASP A 135 13.88 10.34 -9.36
N TYR A 136 12.99 10.56 -8.38
CA TYR A 136 13.32 10.55 -6.97
C TYR A 136 12.33 9.73 -6.17
N VAL A 137 12.84 9.03 -5.16
CA VAL A 137 12.06 8.16 -4.28
C VAL A 137 12.09 8.73 -2.86
N VAL A 138 10.92 8.95 -2.27
CA VAL A 138 10.78 9.30 -0.86
C VAL A 138 10.05 8.15 -0.19
N TYR A 139 10.74 7.38 0.64
CA TYR A 139 10.25 6.09 1.15
C TYR A 139 10.11 6.09 2.67
N GLU A 140 8.94 5.74 3.18
CA GLU A 140 8.70 5.64 4.61
C GLU A 140 9.03 4.23 5.16
N ILE A 141 9.83 4.18 6.22
CA ILE A 141 9.97 3.00 7.09
C ILE A 141 9.06 3.18 8.30
N ASN A 142 7.99 2.39 8.36
CA ASN A 142 7.02 2.42 9.44
C ASN A 142 7.29 1.31 10.47
N TYR A 143 7.38 1.68 11.76
CA TYR A 143 7.68 0.71 12.82
C TYR A 143 6.65 -0.42 12.92
N GLY A 144 5.35 -0.11 12.80
CA GLY A 144 4.30 -1.14 12.83
C GLY A 144 4.44 -2.14 11.69
N ILE A 145 4.85 -1.67 10.50
CA ILE A 145 5.11 -2.53 9.35
C ILE A 145 6.39 -3.35 9.52
N ALA A 146 7.44 -2.81 10.15
CA ALA A 146 8.63 -3.58 10.51
C ALA A 146 8.26 -4.77 11.42
N VAL A 147 7.49 -4.51 12.49
CA VAL A 147 7.03 -5.55 13.42
C VAL A 147 6.18 -6.60 12.70
N VAL A 148 5.21 -6.17 11.90
CA VAL A 148 4.33 -7.07 11.13
C VAL A 148 5.12 -7.92 10.13
N SER A 149 6.10 -7.32 9.45
CA SER A 149 6.90 -8.01 8.44
C SER A 149 7.71 -9.16 9.03
N ASP A 150 8.14 -9.06 10.29
CA ASP A 150 8.87 -10.11 10.99
C ASP A 150 7.95 -11.10 11.72
N ASN A 151 6.88 -10.62 12.35
CA ASN A 151 5.96 -11.48 13.11
C ASN A 151 5.06 -12.37 12.25
N GLU A 152 4.54 -11.84 11.15
CA GLU A 152 3.48 -12.52 10.39
C GLU A 152 4.07 -13.54 9.41
N PRO A 153 3.47 -14.74 9.30
CA PRO A 153 3.97 -15.78 8.41
C PRO A 153 3.72 -15.45 6.93
N ASN A 154 2.56 -14.88 6.59
CA ASN A 154 2.28 -14.45 5.22
C ASN A 154 3.14 -13.23 4.90
N VAL A 155 3.83 -13.21 3.77
CA VAL A 155 4.71 -12.07 3.40
C VAL A 155 4.02 -11.01 2.57
N ILE A 156 2.85 -11.34 2.04
CA ILE A 156 1.95 -10.43 1.33
C ILE A 156 0.53 -10.51 1.90
N VAL A 157 -0.14 -9.37 1.95
CA VAL A 157 -1.55 -9.16 2.30
C VAL A 157 -2.39 -8.99 1.04
N TYR A 158 -1.82 -8.43 -0.03
CA TYR A 158 -2.54 -8.14 -1.26
C TYR A 158 -1.88 -8.79 -2.49
N PRO A 159 -2.02 -10.11 -2.68
CA PRO A 159 -1.48 -10.81 -3.86
C PRO A 159 -1.97 -10.26 -5.19
N SER A 160 -3.26 -9.91 -5.29
CA SER A 160 -3.82 -9.38 -6.54
C SER A 160 -3.24 -8.02 -6.93
N LEU A 161 -2.78 -7.21 -5.96
CA LEU A 161 -2.06 -5.96 -6.24
C LEU A 161 -0.71 -6.26 -6.92
N VAL A 162 0.10 -7.11 -6.30
CA VAL A 162 1.44 -7.48 -6.79
C VAL A 162 1.37 -8.09 -8.20
N GLU A 163 0.39 -8.97 -8.41
CA GLU A 163 0.12 -9.63 -9.69
C GLU A 163 -0.24 -8.64 -10.82
N LYS A 164 -1.09 -7.65 -10.53
CA LYS A 164 -1.49 -6.61 -11.50
C LYS A 164 -0.37 -5.62 -11.82
N LEU A 165 0.49 -5.35 -10.85
CA LEU A 165 1.69 -4.53 -11.08
C LEU A 165 2.75 -5.27 -11.92
N ASP A 166 2.53 -6.57 -12.18
CA ASP A 166 3.46 -7.47 -12.86
C ASP A 166 4.83 -7.54 -12.17
N GLN A 167 4.85 -7.38 -10.84
CA GLN A 167 6.06 -7.39 -10.01
C GLN A 167 6.09 -8.60 -9.10
N ASN A 168 6.08 -9.78 -9.71
CA ASN A 168 6.01 -11.04 -9.00
C ASN A 168 7.22 -11.24 -8.08
N ILE A 169 6.96 -11.52 -6.79
CA ILE A 169 7.99 -11.76 -5.78
C ILE A 169 8.47 -13.21 -5.88
N PRO A 170 9.78 -13.47 -6.08
CA PRO A 170 10.30 -14.82 -6.18
C PRO A 170 10.08 -15.62 -4.90
N ARG A 171 9.58 -16.86 -5.02
CA ARG A 171 9.45 -17.77 -3.86
C ARG A 171 10.79 -18.11 -3.21
N SER A 172 11.86 -18.09 -3.99
CA SER A 172 13.23 -18.34 -3.53
C SER A 172 13.70 -17.33 -2.49
N TRP A 173 13.08 -16.14 -2.44
CA TRP A 173 13.38 -15.14 -1.40
C TRP A 173 12.99 -15.58 0.01
N LEU A 174 12.21 -16.67 0.13
CA LEU A 174 11.78 -17.23 1.41
C LEU A 174 12.62 -18.45 1.82
N ASP A 175 13.65 -18.82 1.07
CA ASP A 175 14.47 -20.02 1.32
C ASP A 175 15.18 -19.94 2.67
N ASP A 176 15.67 -18.75 3.03
CA ASP A 176 16.35 -18.46 4.29
C ASP A 176 15.40 -18.04 5.42
N PHE A 177 14.08 -18.04 5.17
CA PHE A 177 13.07 -17.61 6.14
C PHE A 177 12.03 -18.72 6.40
N PRO A 178 12.39 -19.80 7.13
CA PRO A 178 11.54 -20.98 7.32
C PRO A 178 10.22 -20.69 8.03
N ASP A 179 10.17 -19.59 8.80
CA ASP A 179 9.00 -19.12 9.53
C ASP A 179 7.94 -18.48 8.60
N LYS A 180 8.32 -18.19 7.35
CA LYS A 180 7.44 -17.53 6.37
C LYS A 180 6.68 -18.55 5.54
N ASN A 181 5.41 -18.23 5.29
CA ASN A 181 4.50 -19.05 4.51
C ASN A 181 4.82 -18.89 3.02
N ARG A 182 5.54 -19.87 2.45
CA ARG A 182 5.84 -19.93 1.01
C ARG A 182 4.60 -19.92 0.11
N GLN A 183 3.48 -20.46 0.59
CA GLN A 183 2.21 -20.47 -0.14
C GLN A 183 1.52 -19.10 -0.16
N SER A 184 2.02 -18.12 0.60
CA SER A 184 1.54 -16.74 0.47
C SER A 184 1.99 -16.07 -0.83
N LEU A 185 3.01 -16.60 -1.51
CA LEU A 185 3.42 -16.16 -2.85
C LEU A 185 2.92 -17.13 -3.92
N PRO A 186 2.51 -16.68 -5.12
CA PRO A 186 2.16 -17.59 -6.21
C PRO A 186 3.37 -18.38 -6.74
N SER A 187 3.14 -19.49 -7.44
CA SER A 187 4.22 -20.33 -8.00
C SER A 187 4.85 -19.69 -9.23
N ASP A 188 6.06 -20.10 -9.58
CA ASP A 188 6.74 -19.61 -10.79
C ASP A 188 5.92 -19.91 -12.05
N THR A 189 5.28 -21.08 -12.12
CA THR A 189 4.34 -21.41 -13.20
C THR A 189 3.14 -20.48 -13.22
N HIS A 190 2.56 -20.17 -12.05
CA HIS A 190 1.44 -19.23 -11.97
C HIS A 190 1.85 -17.82 -12.40
N ASN A 191 2.99 -17.33 -11.91
CA ASN A 191 3.57 -16.04 -12.28
C ASN A 191 3.81 -15.97 -13.78
N TRP A 192 4.44 -16.99 -14.36
CA TRP A 192 4.69 -17.06 -15.80
C TRP A 192 3.41 -17.01 -16.62
N VAL A 193 2.41 -17.85 -16.29
CA VAL A 193 1.12 -17.87 -16.98
C VAL A 193 0.42 -16.52 -16.87
N THR A 194 0.46 -15.91 -15.69
CA THR A 194 -0.21 -14.65 -15.42
C THR A 194 0.42 -13.51 -16.21
N SER A 195 1.73 -13.31 -16.12
CA SER A 195 2.46 -12.26 -16.85
C SER A 195 2.36 -12.40 -18.37
N HIS A 196 2.38 -13.63 -18.91
CA HIS A 196 2.45 -13.84 -20.35
C HIS A 196 1.09 -13.94 -21.05
N PHE A 197 0.04 -14.37 -20.33
CA PHE A 197 -1.27 -14.66 -20.92
C PHE A 197 -2.40 -13.94 -20.19
N LEU A 198 -2.55 -14.16 -18.89
CA LEU A 198 -3.77 -13.75 -18.19
C LEU A 198 -3.84 -12.24 -17.95
N ASN A 199 -2.73 -11.58 -17.64
CA ASN A 199 -2.67 -10.13 -17.47
C ASN A 199 -2.91 -9.35 -18.77
N LYS A 200 -2.89 -10.02 -19.94
CA LYS A 200 -3.27 -9.41 -21.23
C LYS A 200 -4.78 -9.43 -21.48
N TRP A 201 -5.54 -10.14 -20.64
CA TRP A 201 -6.99 -10.27 -20.78
C TRP A 201 -7.70 -9.49 -19.67
N THR A 202 -8.42 -8.44 -20.04
CA THR A 202 -9.10 -7.52 -19.11
C THR A 202 -9.98 -8.23 -18.09
N LEU A 203 -10.71 -9.28 -18.49
CA LEU A 203 -11.58 -10.02 -17.58
C LEU A 203 -10.81 -10.68 -16.42
N TYR A 204 -9.52 -10.98 -16.62
CA TYR A 204 -8.66 -11.50 -15.57
C TYR A 204 -7.86 -10.39 -14.89
N HIS A 205 -7.19 -9.55 -15.68
CA HIS A 205 -6.35 -8.46 -15.21
C HIS A 205 -7.13 -7.50 -14.31
N ASP A 206 -8.34 -7.14 -14.72
CA ASP A 206 -9.19 -6.16 -14.04
C ASP A 206 -10.36 -6.78 -13.28
N ARG A 207 -10.29 -8.09 -13.00
CA ARG A 207 -11.34 -8.83 -12.27
C ARG A 207 -11.79 -8.15 -10.98
N ASP A 208 -10.85 -7.59 -10.20
CA ASP A 208 -11.16 -6.91 -8.94
C ASP A 208 -11.90 -5.58 -9.18
N ALA A 209 -11.54 -4.83 -10.23
CA ALA A 209 -12.22 -3.59 -10.59
C ALA A 209 -13.65 -3.89 -11.09
N ILE A 210 -13.79 -4.89 -11.96
CA ILE A 210 -15.08 -5.37 -12.46
C ILE A 210 -15.95 -5.86 -11.30
N SER A 211 -15.40 -6.69 -10.40
CA SER A 211 -16.09 -7.18 -9.20
C SER A 211 -16.53 -6.00 -8.32
N TYR A 212 -15.64 -5.03 -8.11
CA TYR A 212 -15.94 -3.86 -7.30
C TYR A 212 -17.05 -3.00 -7.92
N ARG A 213 -17.07 -2.83 -9.24
CA ARG A 213 -18.14 -2.10 -9.93
C ARG A 213 -19.49 -2.75 -9.68
N LEU A 214 -19.57 -4.08 -9.84
CA LEU A 214 -20.80 -4.86 -9.78
C LEU A 214 -21.29 -5.09 -8.34
N PHE A 215 -20.37 -5.32 -7.41
CA PHE A 215 -20.68 -5.84 -6.08
C PHE A 215 -20.25 -4.93 -4.93
N LYS A 216 -19.48 -3.86 -5.21
CA LYS A 216 -18.87 -2.96 -4.20
C LYS A 216 -17.94 -3.68 -3.24
N THR A 217 -17.35 -4.79 -3.69
CA THR A 217 -16.37 -5.62 -2.97
C THR A 217 -15.34 -6.15 -3.96
N ARG A 218 -14.14 -6.51 -3.47
CA ARG A 218 -13.06 -7.02 -4.34
C ARG A 218 -13.40 -8.38 -4.93
N THR A 219 -14.17 -9.17 -4.17
CA THR A 219 -14.63 -10.50 -4.60
C THR A 219 -16.10 -10.72 -4.27
N PRO A 220 -16.80 -11.61 -4.99
CA PRO A 220 -18.15 -12.03 -4.63
C PRO A 220 -18.22 -12.71 -3.26
N THR A 221 -17.18 -13.47 -2.89
CA THR A 221 -17.08 -14.13 -1.58
C THR A 221 -17.03 -13.12 -0.43
N GLU A 222 -16.30 -12.02 -0.61
CA GLU A 222 -16.28 -10.93 0.36
C GLU A 222 -17.67 -10.32 0.55
N LYS A 223 -18.43 -10.11 -0.54
CA LYS A 223 -19.82 -9.62 -0.45
C LYS A 223 -20.69 -10.58 0.36
N ILE A 224 -20.66 -11.87 0.04
CA ILE A 224 -21.43 -12.88 0.78
C ILE A 224 -21.07 -12.84 2.27
N ARG A 225 -19.78 -12.76 2.61
CA ARG A 225 -19.31 -12.67 3.99
C ARG A 225 -19.83 -11.41 4.71
N ARG A 226 -19.76 -10.25 4.06
CA ARG A 226 -20.26 -8.97 4.62
C ARG A 226 -21.77 -9.03 4.85
N GLU A 227 -22.53 -9.62 3.93
CA GLU A 227 -23.98 -9.78 4.08
C GLU A 227 -24.36 -10.74 5.22
N ILE A 228 -23.62 -11.84 5.39
CA ILE A 228 -23.80 -12.76 6.53
C ILE A 228 -23.51 -12.03 7.85
N GLN A 229 -22.38 -11.33 7.94
CA GLN A 229 -22.00 -10.58 9.15
C GLN A 229 -23.03 -9.50 9.50
N LYS A 230 -23.54 -8.78 8.51
CA LYS A 230 -24.58 -7.77 8.71
C LYS A 230 -25.83 -8.38 9.33
N LYS A 231 -26.31 -9.51 8.80
CA LYS A 231 -27.47 -10.24 9.35
C LYS A 231 -27.21 -10.73 10.78
N GLU A 232 -26.00 -11.18 11.08
CA GLU A 232 -25.63 -11.58 12.45
C GLU A 232 -25.59 -10.40 13.42
N ASN A 233 -25.05 -9.26 13.00
CA ASN A 233 -25.00 -8.03 13.80
C ASN A 233 -26.42 -7.51 14.09
N GLU A 234 -27.30 -7.52 13.08
CA GLU A 234 -28.72 -7.19 13.23
C GLU A 234 -29.41 -8.11 14.26
N LYS A 235 -29.18 -9.43 14.17
CA LYS A 235 -29.70 -10.40 15.15
C LYS A 235 -29.18 -10.16 16.57
N LYS A 236 -27.93 -9.72 16.71
CA LYS A 236 -27.29 -9.41 18.01
C LYS A 236 -27.61 -8.00 18.52
N GLY A 237 -28.40 -7.20 17.78
CA GLY A 237 -28.71 -5.82 18.13
C GLY A 237 -27.50 -4.88 18.09
N ILE A 238 -26.42 -5.26 17.41
CA ILE A 238 -25.19 -4.46 17.30
C ILE A 238 -25.44 -3.35 16.28
N LYS A 239 -25.48 -2.10 16.76
CA LYS A 239 -25.54 -0.92 15.89
C LYS A 239 -24.14 -0.50 15.47
N GLU A 240 -23.90 -0.36 14.17
CA GLU A 240 -22.66 0.22 13.65
C GLU A 240 -22.60 1.70 14.04
N SER A 241 -21.59 2.07 14.83
CA SER A 241 -21.28 3.48 15.06
C SER A 241 -20.22 3.92 14.03
N TYR A 242 -20.63 4.67 13.03
CA TYR A 242 -19.66 5.32 12.14
C TYR A 242 -18.89 6.39 12.92
N THR A 243 -17.58 6.41 12.78
CA THR A 243 -16.74 7.51 13.25
C THR A 243 -15.77 7.85 12.15
N PRO A 244 -15.74 9.12 11.69
CA PRO A 244 -14.86 9.48 10.60
C PRO A 244 -13.39 9.22 10.95
N MET A 245 -12.65 8.64 9.99
CA MET A 245 -11.23 8.29 10.15
C MET A 245 -10.31 9.50 10.43
N TYR A 246 -10.78 10.72 10.15
CA TYR A 246 -10.09 11.98 10.39
C TYR A 246 -10.42 12.63 11.75
N THR A 247 -11.05 11.89 12.66
CA THR A 247 -11.35 12.39 14.02
C THR A 247 -10.12 12.20 14.92
N ALA A 248 -9.61 13.27 15.54
CA ALA A 248 -8.50 13.19 16.50
C ALA A 248 -8.78 12.20 17.65
N TYR A 249 -7.73 11.57 18.19
CA TYR A 249 -7.82 10.56 19.24
C TYR A 249 -8.63 11.07 20.45
N ASP A 250 -8.32 12.28 20.94
CA ASP A 250 -8.99 12.85 22.11
C ASP A 250 -10.50 13.06 21.95
N LYS A 251 -10.96 13.22 20.72
CA LYS A 251 -12.39 13.41 20.38
C LYS A 251 -13.16 12.11 20.21
N LEU A 252 -12.47 10.96 20.33
CA LEU A 252 -13.10 9.65 20.26
C LEU A 252 -13.82 9.27 21.55
N LYS A 253 -14.81 8.39 21.42
CA LYS A 253 -15.45 7.73 22.55
C LYS A 253 -14.47 6.74 23.20
N ASP A 254 -14.63 6.49 24.49
CA ASP A 254 -13.71 5.65 25.26
C ASP A 254 -13.56 4.23 24.69
N ALA A 255 -14.65 3.58 24.30
CA ALA A 255 -14.60 2.24 23.67
C ALA A 255 -13.76 2.22 22.38
N GLN A 256 -13.70 3.35 21.66
CA GLN A 256 -12.91 3.46 20.42
C GLN A 256 -11.44 3.71 20.74
N LYS A 257 -11.16 4.55 21.75
CA LYS A 257 -9.82 4.77 22.29
C LYS A 257 -9.23 3.45 22.79
N GLU A 258 -9.99 2.67 23.55
CA GLU A 258 -9.60 1.34 24.02
C GLU A 258 -9.32 0.37 22.88
N GLY A 259 -10.17 0.36 21.85
CA GLY A 259 -9.96 -0.45 20.66
C GLY A 259 -8.67 -0.11 19.91
N ILE A 260 -8.37 1.19 19.77
CA ILE A 260 -7.11 1.68 19.17
C ILE A 260 -5.92 1.27 20.04
N ASP A 261 -5.95 1.54 21.34
CA ASP A 261 -4.86 1.23 22.25
C ASP A 261 -4.56 -0.28 22.26
N LYS A 262 -5.61 -1.12 22.28
CA LYS A 262 -5.48 -2.58 22.18
C LYS A 262 -4.85 -2.99 20.85
N HIS A 263 -5.38 -2.49 19.74
CA HIS A 263 -4.85 -2.80 18.41
C HIS A 263 -3.36 -2.45 18.30
N TYR A 264 -2.94 -1.27 18.73
CA TYR A 264 -1.54 -0.86 18.63
C TYR A 264 -0.62 -1.58 19.62
N LYS A 265 -1.13 -1.94 20.79
CA LYS A 265 -0.38 -2.80 21.72
C LYS A 265 -0.14 -4.20 21.15
N GLU A 266 -1.09 -4.73 20.39
CA GLU A 266 -0.93 -6.00 19.67
C GLU A 266 -0.01 -5.83 18.45
N LEU A 267 -0.21 -4.77 17.66
CA LEU A 267 0.56 -4.47 16.45
C LEU A 267 2.05 -4.30 16.73
N TYR A 268 2.41 -3.61 17.81
CA TYR A 268 3.81 -3.34 18.15
C TYR A 268 4.48 -4.43 18.98
N ARG A 269 3.78 -5.51 19.32
CA ARG A 269 4.34 -6.61 20.11
C ARG A 269 5.17 -7.52 19.22
N TRP A 270 6.45 -7.68 19.54
CA TRP A 270 7.28 -8.71 18.94
C TRP A 270 6.97 -10.09 19.53
N ASN A 271 6.73 -11.09 18.66
CA ASN A 271 6.48 -12.47 19.11
C ASN A 271 7.78 -13.19 19.53
N LYS A 272 8.92 -12.72 19.02
CA LYS A 272 10.28 -13.16 19.34
C LYS A 272 11.18 -11.92 19.42
N PRO A 273 12.25 -11.91 20.23
CA PRO A 273 13.19 -10.78 20.24
C PRO A 273 13.69 -10.46 18.83
N PHE A 274 13.74 -9.17 18.48
CA PHE A 274 14.24 -8.75 17.16
C PHE A 274 15.65 -9.27 16.90
N ASP A 275 15.81 -9.98 15.79
CA ASP A 275 17.06 -10.49 15.27
C ASP A 275 17.30 -9.90 13.88
N LYS A 276 18.36 -9.08 13.76
CA LYS A 276 18.70 -8.39 12.53
C LYS A 276 19.16 -9.34 11.42
N ASP A 277 19.74 -10.48 11.79
CA ASP A 277 20.36 -11.39 10.83
C ASP A 277 19.32 -12.36 10.23
N ASN A 278 18.11 -12.40 10.81
CA ASN A 278 16.97 -13.20 10.36
C ASN A 278 15.70 -12.35 10.14
N SER A 279 15.83 -11.03 9.97
CA SER A 279 14.69 -10.13 9.77
C SER A 279 14.25 -10.12 8.31
N PHE A 280 13.03 -10.59 8.05
CA PHE A 280 12.42 -10.53 6.72
C PHE A 280 12.13 -9.08 6.31
N GLY A 281 11.79 -8.22 7.28
CA GLY A 281 11.58 -6.81 7.01
C GLY A 281 12.87 -6.11 6.53
N LEU A 282 14.02 -6.38 7.17
CA LEU A 282 15.31 -5.88 6.69
C LEU A 282 15.68 -6.43 5.32
N PHE A 283 15.46 -7.73 5.09
CA PHE A 283 15.68 -8.35 3.78
C PHE A 283 14.88 -7.67 2.66
N MET A 284 13.60 -7.37 2.89
CA MET A 284 12.77 -6.67 1.89
C MET A 284 13.22 -5.24 1.63
N ILE A 285 13.72 -4.54 2.67
CA ILE A 285 14.32 -3.22 2.49
C ILE A 285 15.65 -3.31 1.74
N GLU A 286 16.47 -4.34 1.98
CA GLU A 286 17.66 -4.59 1.17
C GLU A 286 17.31 -4.78 -0.31
N LYS A 287 16.28 -5.58 -0.63
CA LYS A 287 15.79 -5.72 -2.01
C LYS A 287 15.33 -4.40 -2.63
N THR A 288 14.69 -3.55 -1.83
CA THR A 288 14.30 -2.20 -2.27
C THR A 288 15.53 -1.35 -2.58
N LEU A 289 16.57 -1.40 -1.74
CA LEU A 289 17.81 -0.65 -1.93
C LEU A 289 18.60 -1.15 -3.14
N ASP A 290 18.67 -2.47 -3.34
CA ASP A 290 19.31 -3.09 -4.50
C ASP A 290 18.64 -2.65 -5.81
N LEU A 291 17.30 -2.67 -5.86
CA LEU A 291 16.52 -2.17 -7.01
C LEU A 291 16.82 -0.69 -7.31
N LEU A 292 16.89 0.15 -6.27
CA LEU A 292 17.20 1.57 -6.46
C LEU A 292 18.62 1.77 -7.03
N GLN A 293 19.59 0.97 -6.57
CA GLN A 293 20.98 1.02 -7.06
C GLN A 293 21.08 0.53 -8.51
N GLU A 294 20.39 -0.57 -8.85
CA GLU A 294 20.36 -1.12 -10.21
C GLU A 294 19.83 -0.12 -11.23
N HIS A 295 18.86 0.72 -10.83
CA HIS A 295 18.24 1.74 -11.68
C HIS A 295 18.80 3.16 -11.47
N ASP A 296 19.92 3.32 -10.75
CA ASP A 296 20.57 4.61 -10.45
C ASP A 296 19.60 5.67 -9.90
N LYS A 297 18.71 5.26 -8.99
CA LYS A 297 17.69 6.15 -8.43
C LYS A 297 18.18 6.87 -7.20
N LYS A 298 17.88 8.16 -7.11
CA LYS A 298 18.07 8.94 -5.87
C LYS A 298 16.90 8.69 -4.94
N ALA A 299 17.20 8.37 -3.68
CA ALA A 299 16.16 8.15 -2.68
C ALA A 299 16.50 8.79 -1.33
N VAL A 300 15.47 9.17 -0.57
CA VAL A 300 15.54 9.46 0.86
C VAL A 300 14.54 8.58 1.59
N PHE A 301 15.01 7.92 2.64
CA PHE A 301 14.16 7.15 3.54
C PHE A 301 13.87 7.96 4.81
N TYR A 302 12.73 7.69 5.47
CA TYR A 302 12.40 8.34 6.73
C TYR A 302 11.49 7.49 7.62
N SER A 303 11.49 7.74 8.93
CA SER A 303 10.49 7.16 9.85
C SER A 303 9.24 8.04 9.97
N ALA A 304 8.04 7.44 9.98
CA ALA A 304 6.84 8.20 10.31
C ALA A 304 6.93 8.81 11.73
N PRO A 305 6.45 10.05 11.95
CA PRO A 305 6.44 10.63 13.30
C PRO A 305 5.38 9.92 14.16
N LEU A 306 5.81 9.35 15.28
CA LEU A 306 4.94 8.67 16.24
C LEU A 306 4.46 9.60 17.35
N ASP A 307 3.29 9.28 17.90
CA ASP A 307 2.75 9.97 19.07
C ASP A 307 3.37 9.43 20.37
N LYS A 308 4.55 9.94 20.69
CA LYS A 308 5.38 9.44 21.80
C LYS A 308 4.74 9.67 23.15
N GLU A 309 4.04 10.80 23.32
CA GLU A 309 3.25 11.08 24.52
C GLU A 309 2.22 9.97 24.76
N HIS A 310 1.39 9.68 23.76
CA HIS A 310 0.34 8.66 23.88
C HIS A 310 0.92 7.25 24.07
N ILE A 311 1.95 6.90 23.29
CA ILE A 311 2.66 5.62 23.39
C ILE A 311 3.22 5.41 24.80
N ALA A 312 3.87 6.42 25.37
CA ALA A 312 4.43 6.34 26.72
C ALA A 312 3.34 6.23 27.78
N LYS A 313 2.29 7.07 27.69
CA LYS A 313 1.16 7.09 28.62
C LYS A 313 0.41 5.76 28.66
N LYS A 314 0.19 5.13 27.50
CA LYS A 314 -0.52 3.85 27.38
C LYS A 314 0.40 2.63 27.39
N LYS A 315 1.73 2.84 27.44
CA LYS A 315 2.75 1.78 27.40
C LYS A 315 2.55 0.83 26.23
N LEU A 316 2.39 1.40 25.03
CA LEU A 316 2.04 0.63 23.83
C LEU A 316 3.21 -0.21 23.30
N PHE A 317 4.46 0.26 23.45
CA PHE A 317 5.66 -0.52 23.16
C PHE A 317 6.87 -0.03 23.94
N ASN A 318 7.99 -0.77 23.81
CA ASN A 318 9.27 -0.44 24.43
C ASN A 318 10.15 0.39 23.50
N TRP A 319 10.48 1.63 23.90
CA TRP A 319 11.33 2.53 23.10
C TRP A 319 12.73 1.99 22.81
N ASN A 320 13.30 1.18 23.70
CA ASN A 320 14.60 0.56 23.43
C ASN A 320 14.52 -0.46 22.29
N GLU A 321 13.40 -1.16 22.17
CA GLU A 321 13.13 -2.09 21.07
C GLU A 321 12.93 -1.32 19.76
N TYR A 322 12.17 -0.23 19.78
CA TYR A 322 12.05 0.69 18.64
C TYR A 322 13.43 1.17 18.17
N THR A 323 14.26 1.69 19.08
CA THR A 323 15.60 2.19 18.73
C THR A 323 16.48 1.08 18.16
N LYS A 324 16.41 -0.14 18.70
CA LYS A 324 17.14 -1.30 18.18
C LYS A 324 16.70 -1.65 16.76
N VAL A 325 15.39 -1.74 16.53
CA VAL A 325 14.80 -2.12 15.23
C VAL A 325 15.08 -1.03 14.21
N MET A 326 14.59 0.19 14.44
CA MET A 326 14.71 1.28 13.46
C MET A 326 16.16 1.69 13.24
N GLY A 327 17.03 1.57 14.25
CA GLY A 327 18.47 1.74 14.09
C GLY A 327 19.11 0.70 13.15
N ALA A 328 18.59 -0.53 13.08
CA ALA A 328 19.05 -1.52 12.11
C ALA A 328 18.61 -1.17 10.68
N TYR A 329 17.37 -0.70 10.49
CA TYR A 329 16.91 -0.20 9.18
C TYR A 329 17.72 1.01 8.73
N GLN A 330 17.92 2.01 9.61
CA GLN A 330 18.77 3.17 9.34
C GLN A 330 20.17 2.72 8.90
N LYS A 331 20.82 1.83 9.67
CA LYS A 331 22.17 1.36 9.36
C LYS A 331 22.24 0.66 8.00
N LEU A 332 21.26 -0.19 7.67
CA LEU A 332 21.19 -0.87 6.37
C LEU A 332 21.08 0.16 5.23
N ILE A 333 20.14 1.09 5.34
CA ILE A 333 19.87 2.12 4.32
C ILE A 333 21.10 3.00 4.09
N GLU A 334 21.70 3.52 5.18
CA GLU A 334 22.90 4.36 5.10
C GLU A 334 24.12 3.59 4.57
N SER A 335 24.25 2.30 4.89
CA SER A 335 25.34 1.46 4.36
C SER A 335 25.29 1.27 2.84
N LYS A 336 24.10 1.41 2.23
CA LYS A 336 23.90 1.38 0.78
C LYS A 336 23.98 2.77 0.14
N GLY A 337 24.34 3.80 0.91
CA GLY A 337 24.56 5.16 0.42
C GLY A 337 23.33 6.06 0.39
N TYR A 338 22.20 5.63 0.96
CA TYR A 338 20.97 6.40 0.99
C TYR A 338 20.79 7.14 2.33
N PRO A 339 20.34 8.40 2.33
CA PRO A 339 20.03 9.12 3.56
C PRO A 339 18.77 8.56 4.25
N TYR A 340 18.77 8.63 5.59
CA TYR A 340 17.65 8.26 6.43
C TYR A 340 17.32 9.37 7.43
N ILE A 341 16.05 9.82 7.47
CA ILE A 341 15.57 10.84 8.40
C ILE A 341 14.79 10.18 9.54
N GLU A 342 15.38 10.16 10.75
CA GLU A 342 14.73 9.62 11.95
C GLU A 342 13.92 10.70 12.68
N PHE A 343 12.59 10.66 12.55
CA PHE A 343 11.68 11.63 13.18
C PHE A 343 11.31 11.32 14.63
N ASN A 344 11.72 10.17 15.18
CA ASN A 344 11.40 9.78 16.55
C ASN A 344 12.61 9.78 17.50
N LYS A 345 13.75 10.32 17.06
CA LYS A 345 14.99 10.37 17.86
C LYS A 345 14.89 11.31 19.06
N ASP A 346 14.24 12.46 18.90
CA ASP A 346 14.11 13.45 19.96
C ASP A 346 13.17 12.97 21.07
N LYS A 347 13.18 13.64 22.22
CA LYS A 347 12.32 13.25 23.35
C LYS A 347 10.84 13.57 23.09
N ASP A 348 10.56 14.74 22.52
CA ASP A 348 9.21 15.28 22.38
C ASP A 348 8.61 14.99 21.01
N ASN A 349 7.27 14.90 20.91
CA ASN A 349 6.62 14.61 19.62
C ASN A 349 7.02 15.63 18.54
N THR A 350 7.28 15.13 17.33
CA THR A 350 7.50 15.98 16.15
C THR A 350 6.24 16.78 15.81
N ILE A 351 5.07 16.19 16.04
CA ILE A 351 3.76 16.82 15.87
C ILE A 351 3.00 16.78 17.20
N PRO A 352 2.27 17.84 17.60
CA PRO A 352 1.48 17.80 18.84
C PRO A 352 0.44 16.67 18.88
N HIS A 353 0.24 16.07 20.06
CA HIS A 353 -0.66 14.94 20.31
C HIS A 353 -2.08 15.16 19.73
N GLU A 354 -2.62 16.37 19.85
CA GLU A 354 -3.99 16.66 19.44
C GLU A 354 -4.27 16.49 17.92
N TYR A 355 -3.21 16.32 17.12
CA TYR A 355 -3.30 16.07 15.68
C TYR A 355 -3.07 14.61 15.28
N TYR A 356 -3.02 13.70 16.25
CA TYR A 356 -3.01 12.27 16.00
C TYR A 356 -4.42 11.69 16.04
N ARG A 357 -4.69 10.78 15.10
CA ARG A 357 -5.85 9.89 15.13
C ARG A 357 -5.63 8.74 16.10
N ASP A 358 -4.39 8.24 16.12
CA ASP A 358 -3.91 7.06 16.83
C ASP A 358 -2.37 7.18 16.96
N PRO A 359 -1.66 6.21 17.56
CA PRO A 359 -0.21 6.30 17.79
C PRO A 359 0.68 6.58 16.57
N ALA A 360 0.20 6.38 15.34
CA ALA A 360 1.01 6.48 14.12
C ALA A 360 0.41 7.42 13.05
N HIS A 361 -0.90 7.63 13.03
CA HIS A 361 -1.57 8.35 11.96
C HIS A 361 -1.95 9.77 12.35
N LEU A 362 -1.61 10.72 11.49
CA LEU A 362 -1.93 12.13 11.62
C LEU A 362 -3.27 12.48 10.93
N ILE A 363 -4.01 13.42 11.49
CA ILE A 363 -5.15 14.06 10.81
C ILE A 363 -4.68 15.31 10.04
N ASP A 364 -5.57 15.91 9.22
CA ASP A 364 -5.27 17.04 8.31
C ASP A 364 -4.23 18.04 8.81
N LYS A 365 -4.45 18.68 9.96
CA LYS A 365 -3.56 19.73 10.47
C LYS A 365 -2.19 19.18 10.83
N GLY A 366 -2.14 18.01 11.48
CA GLY A 366 -0.88 17.36 11.84
C GLY A 366 -0.11 16.89 10.62
N ASN A 367 -0.80 16.29 9.65
CA ASN A 367 -0.15 15.79 8.45
C ASN A 367 0.36 16.92 7.56
N LYS A 368 -0.38 18.05 7.49
CA LYS A 368 0.12 19.26 6.82
C LYS A 368 1.39 19.79 7.50
N MET A 369 1.39 19.90 8.84
CA MET A 369 2.58 20.31 9.60
C MET A 369 3.76 19.37 9.35
N PHE A 370 3.52 18.06 9.35
CA PHE A 370 4.57 17.09 9.05
C PHE A 370 5.09 17.22 7.61
N GLY A 371 4.21 17.40 6.62
CA GLY A 371 4.60 17.63 5.24
C GLY A 371 5.53 18.84 5.08
N GLU A 372 5.28 19.94 5.81
CA GLU A 372 6.15 21.12 5.82
C GLU A 372 7.53 20.82 6.43
N ILE A 373 7.56 20.03 7.52
CA ILE A 373 8.80 19.59 8.16
C ILE A 373 9.58 18.68 7.21
N LEU A 374 8.91 17.67 6.62
CA LEU A 374 9.51 16.73 5.68
C LEU A 374 10.08 17.46 4.47
N TYR A 375 9.32 18.36 3.84
CA TYR A 375 9.80 19.17 2.73
C TYR A 375 11.09 19.94 3.07
N LYS A 376 11.16 20.57 4.25
CA LYS A 376 12.37 21.28 4.70
C LYS A 376 13.55 20.33 4.85
N ARG A 377 13.36 19.14 5.40
CA ARG A 377 14.43 18.13 5.56
C ARG A 377 14.90 17.57 4.22
N LEU A 378 14.00 17.42 3.24
CA LEU A 378 14.34 16.90 1.92
C LEU A 378 15.20 17.87 1.09
N LYS A 379 15.20 19.17 1.42
CA LYS A 379 16.10 20.17 0.78
C LYS A 379 17.56 19.82 0.94
N ASP A 380 17.93 19.32 2.12
CA ASP A 380 19.32 19.00 2.47
C ASP A 380 19.89 17.85 1.61
N TYR A 381 19.02 17.09 0.94
CA TYR A 381 19.36 15.94 0.11
C TYR A 381 19.15 16.18 -1.39
N GLY A 382 18.85 17.41 -1.80
CA GLY A 382 18.72 17.78 -3.21
C GLY A 382 17.50 17.19 -3.94
N ILE A 383 16.57 16.54 -3.23
CA ILE A 383 15.33 15.99 -3.82
C ILE A 383 14.38 17.11 -4.25
N THR A 384 14.37 18.23 -3.52
CA THR A 384 13.41 19.32 -3.75
C THR A 384 13.99 20.46 -4.58
N THR A 385 15.14 20.26 -5.23
CA THR A 385 15.81 21.30 -6.04
C THR A 385 15.34 21.17 -7.49
N PRO A 386 14.97 22.29 -8.16
CA PRO A 386 14.49 22.29 -9.55
C PRO A 386 15.35 21.48 -10.53
#